data_AF-A0A7J8VME5-F1
#
_entry.id   AF-A0A7J8VME5-F1
#
_cell.length_a   1.000
_cell.length_b   1.000
_cell.length_c   1.000
_cell.angle_alpha   90.00
_cell.angle_beta   90.00
_cell.angle_gamma   90.00
#
_symmetry.space_group_name_H-M   'P 1'
#
loop_
_entity.id
_entity.type
_entity.pdbx_description
1 polymer ?
#
loop_
_entity_poly.entity_id
_entity_poly.type
_entity_poly.pdbx_seq_one_letter_code
_entity_poly.pdbx_strand_id
1 'polypeptide(L)' 'MRSIWKIKKKFEIQSVGQNLFIIVFDLEEDLETILEGQLWLFRKSLVIFDQWKEARSD' A
#
# COMPACT_ATOMS: atom_id res chain seq x y z
N MET A 1 -5.52 16.47 8.70
CA MET A 1 -5.04 15.08 8.96
C MET A 1 -3.63 15.02 8.42
N ARG A 2 -2.59 14.81 9.25
CA ARG A 2 -1.23 14.63 8.72
C ARG A 2 -1.22 13.29 8.00
N SER A 3 -0.87 13.27 6.72
CA SER A 3 -0.69 12.02 5.99
C SER A 3 0.38 11.20 6.70
N ILE A 4 0.04 9.98 7.08
CA ILE A 4 0.95 9.04 7.75
C ILE A 4 2.12 8.71 6.80
N TRP A 5 1.84 8.73 5.51
CA TRP A 5 2.81 8.52 4.46
C TRP A 5 3.26 9.84 3.85
N LYS A 6 4.56 9.99 3.64
CA LYS A 6 5.17 11.16 2.96
C LYS A 6 5.05 11.03 1.44
N ILE A 7 3.85 10.75 0.97
CA ILE A 7 3.53 10.65 -0.46
C ILE A 7 3.59 12.01 -1.14
N LYS A 8 4.07 12.02 -2.37
CA LYS A 8 4.15 13.21 -3.22
C LYS A 8 2.92 13.37 -4.09
N LYS A 9 2.29 12.26 -4.48
CA LYS A 9 1.05 12.25 -5.26
C LYS A 9 -0.09 11.53 -4.55
N LYS A 10 -1.26 11.63 -5.16
CA LYS A 10 -2.45 10.94 -4.69
C LYS A 10 -2.27 9.44 -4.90
N PHE A 11 -3.01 8.68 -4.12
CA PHE A 11 -3.13 7.24 -4.27
C PHE A 11 -4.60 6.88 -4.11
N GLU A 12 -4.96 5.71 -4.60
CA GLU A 12 -6.29 5.13 -4.45
C GLU A 12 -6.21 3.84 -3.64
N ILE A 13 -7.24 3.58 -2.83
CA ILE A 13 -7.39 2.30 -2.12
C ILE A 13 -8.63 1.60 -2.66
N GLN A 14 -8.44 0.37 -3.11
CA GLN A 14 -9.51 -0.52 -3.57
C GLN A 14 -9.63 -1.68 -2.58
N SER A 15 -10.84 -1.94 -2.08
CA SER A 15 -11.08 -3.14 -1.26
C SER A 15 -11.35 -4.31 -2.17
N VAL A 16 -10.61 -5.41 -1.98
CA VAL A 16 -10.80 -6.66 -2.73
C VAL A 16 -11.42 -7.78 -1.86
N GLY A 17 -11.93 -7.40 -0.68
CA GLY A 17 -12.57 -8.31 0.28
C GLY A 17 -11.59 -8.99 1.23
N GLN A 18 -12.10 -9.68 2.25
CA GLN A 18 -11.31 -10.54 3.16
C GLN A 18 -10.12 -9.81 3.85
N ASN A 19 -10.30 -8.53 4.20
CA ASN A 19 -9.25 -7.64 4.76
C ASN A 19 -8.05 -7.39 3.81
N LEU A 20 -8.23 -7.63 2.51
CA LEU A 20 -7.27 -7.31 1.47
C LEU A 20 -7.64 -5.98 0.79
N PHE A 21 -6.59 -5.20 0.54
CA PHE A 21 -6.69 -3.89 -0.09
C PHE A 21 -5.59 -3.77 -1.14
N ILE A 22 -5.95 -3.24 -2.30
CA ILE A 22 -4.99 -2.83 -3.31
C ILE A 22 -4.82 -1.33 -3.18
N ILE A 23 -3.58 -0.88 -3.08
CA ILE A 23 -3.24 0.53 -3.05
C ILE A 23 -2.53 0.85 -4.37
N VAL A 24 -3.12 1.76 -5.13
CA VAL A 24 -2.59 2.18 -6.43
C VAL A 24 -1.95 3.54 -6.26
N PHE A 25 -0.64 3.60 -6.51
CA PHE A 25 0.15 4.83 -6.45
C PHE A 25 0.42 5.35 -7.85
N ASP A 26 0.37 6.67 -8.03
CA ASP A 26 0.75 7.33 -9.29
C ASP A 26 2.26 7.30 -9.55
N LEU A 27 3.07 7.19 -8.48
CA LEU A 27 4.52 7.26 -8.52
C LEU A 27 5.14 6.04 -7.86
N GLU A 28 6.13 5.46 -8.51
CA GLU A 28 6.88 4.31 -7.98
C GLU A 28 7.64 4.66 -6.69
N GLU A 29 8.20 5.88 -6.60
CA GLU A 29 8.87 6.37 -5.37
C GLU A 29 7.94 6.42 -4.15
N ASP A 30 6.65 6.70 -4.37
CA ASP A 30 5.65 6.69 -3.29
C ASP A 30 5.37 5.25 -2.86
N LEU A 31 5.34 4.27 -3.78
CA LEU A 31 5.22 2.85 -3.48
C LEU A 31 6.43 2.33 -2.69
N GLU A 32 7.64 2.63 -3.16
CA GLU A 32 8.90 2.23 -2.50
C GLU A 32 8.95 2.72 -1.06
N THR A 33 8.56 3.97 -0.82
CA THR A 33 8.51 4.55 0.54
C THR A 33 7.60 3.75 1.49
N ILE A 34 6.52 3.14 0.97
CA ILE A 34 5.62 2.31 1.78
C ILE A 34 6.18 0.91 1.98
N LEU A 35 6.79 0.34 0.94
CA LEU A 35 7.38 -1.00 0.98
C LEU A 35 8.66 -1.07 1.82
N GLU A 36 9.45 0.01 1.87
CA GLU A 36 10.59 0.16 2.80
C GLU A 36 10.13 0.21 4.26
N GLY A 37 8.85 0.56 4.49
CA GLY A 37 8.24 0.64 5.80
C GLY A 37 8.04 -0.74 6.43
N GLN A 38 8.48 -0.89 7.68
CA GLN A 38 8.16 -2.06 8.50
C GLN A 38 6.65 -2.20 8.75
N LEU A 39 6.24 -3.40 9.17
CA LEU A 39 4.88 -3.77 9.59
C LEU A 39 4.12 -2.64 10.30
N TRP A 40 2.91 -2.34 9.82
CA TRP A 40 2.11 -1.26 10.38
C TRP A 40 1.12 -1.78 11.41
N LEU A 41 1.14 -1.20 12.61
CA LEU A 41 0.11 -1.47 13.61
C LEU A 41 -1.04 -0.48 13.44
N PHE A 42 -2.17 -0.96 12.95
CA PHE A 42 -3.40 -0.17 12.81
C PHE A 42 -4.53 -0.79 13.60
N ARG A 43 -5.11 -0.04 14.55
CA ARG A 43 -6.24 -0.49 15.39
C ARG A 43 -6.01 -1.86 16.05
N LYS A 44 -4.79 -2.12 16.53
CA LYS A 44 -4.37 -3.43 17.11
C LYS A 44 -4.32 -4.58 16.10
N SER A 45 -4.38 -4.29 14.81
CA SER A 45 -4.17 -5.23 13.71
C SER A 45 -2.83 -4.96 13.04
N LEU A 46 -2.18 -6.03 12.61
CA LEU A 46 -0.95 -5.96 11.82
C LEU A 46 -1.32 -5.81 10.34
N VAL A 47 -0.84 -4.75 9.71
CA VAL A 47 -0.99 -4.50 8.29
C VAL A 47 0.36 -4.78 7.62
N ILE A 48 0.32 -5.67 6.65
CA ILE A 48 1.47 -6.10 5.86
C ILE A 48 1.28 -5.56 4.46
N PHE A 49 2.31 -4.93 3.92
CA PHE A 49 2.35 -4.47 2.54
C PHE A 49 3.17 -5.46 1.73
N ASP A 50 2.68 -5.78 0.54
CA ASP A 50 3.41 -6.56 -0.46
C ASP A 50 3.22 -5.89 -1.81
N GLN A 51 4.21 -6.04 -2.69
CA GLN A 51 4.13 -5.50 -4.03
C GLN A 51 3.20 -6.40 -4.86
N TRP A 52 2.14 -5.80 -5.43
CA TRP A 52 1.28 -6.54 -6.35
C TRP A 52 2.06 -6.89 -7.62
N LYS A 53 2.43 -8.15 -7.76
CA LYS A 53 2.97 -8.70 -8.99
C LYS A 53 1.79 -9.22 -9.79
N GLU A 54 1.40 -8.50 -10.83
CA GLU A 54 0.46 -9.03 -11.81
C GLU A 54 0.97 -10.39 -12.27
N ALA A 55 0.13 -11.42 -12.16
CA ALA A 55 0.50 -12.75 -12.63
C ALA A 55 0.74 -12.63 -14.14
N ARG A 56 2.00 -12.73 -14.57
CA ARG A 56 2.33 -12.93 -15.98
C ARG A 56 1.51 -14.12 -16.45
N SER A 57 0.55 -13.85 -17.33
CA SER A 57 -0.13 -14.87 -18.09
C SER A 57 0.82 -15.27 -19.22
N ASP A 58 1.82 -16.08 -18.88
CA ASP A 58 2.68 -16.78 -19.85
C ASP A 58 2.10 -18.18 -20.11
#